data_AF-A0A429ZM93-F1
#
_entry.id   AF-A0A429ZM93-F1
#
_cell.length_a   1.000
_cell.length_b   1.000
_cell.length_c   1.000
_cell.angle_alpha   90.00
_cell.angle_beta   90.00
_cell.angle_gamma   90.00
#
_symmetry.space_group_name_H-M   'P 1'
#
loop_
_entity.id
_entity.type
_entity.pdbx_description
1 polymer ?
#
loop_
_entity_poly.entity_id
_entity_poly.type
_entity_poly.pdbx_seq_one_letter_code
_entity_poly.pdbx_strand_id
1 'polypeptide(L)'
;MMDFGLMMFILFILGIVSLDVSMVVSLIKKNDERQQMIIWKASTYTLLIVVLTLIGDVLRNLFSNSYTGTNPLTFLTVVAIIYFITLLYYKKKYGN
;
A
#
# COMPACT_ATOMS: atom_id res chain seq x y z
N MET A 1 3.97 -7.95 -33.72
CA MET A 1 2.96 -7.09 -33.06
C MET A 1 2.93 -7.53 -31.61
N MET A 2 3.24 -6.67 -30.64
CA MET A 2 3.01 -7.05 -29.23
C MET A 2 1.52 -7.30 -29.07
N ASP A 3 1.15 -8.46 -28.53
CA ASP A 3 -0.24 -8.76 -28.24
C ASP A 3 -0.83 -7.65 -27.39
N PHE A 4 -2.01 -7.16 -27.78
CA PHE A 4 -2.71 -6.09 -27.06
C PHE A 4 -2.86 -6.42 -25.55
N GLY A 5 -3.03 -7.70 -25.22
CA GLY A 5 -3.05 -8.19 -23.84
C GLY A 5 -1.73 -7.98 -23.09
N LEU A 6 -0.58 -8.22 -23.72
CA LEU A 6 0.74 -7.97 -23.12
C LEU A 6 0.95 -6.48 -22.84
N MET A 7 0.50 -5.62 -23.76
CA MET A 7 0.63 -4.18 -23.61
C MET A 7 -0.18 -3.66 -22.40
N MET A 8 -1.43 -4.12 -22.25
CA MET A 8 -2.27 -3.77 -21.09
C MET A 8 -1.69 -4.31 -19.77
N PHE A 9 -1.13 -5.53 -19.78
CA PHE A 9 -0.51 -6.12 -18.60
C PHE A 9 0.74 -5.35 -18.14
N ILE A 10 1.61 -4.95 -19.06
CA ILE A 10 2.79 -4.13 -18.74
C ILE A 10 2.37 -2.79 -18.16
N LEU A 11 1.35 -2.15 -18.74
CA LEU A 11 0.83 -0.86 -18.28
C LEU A 11 0.23 -0.96 -16.86
N PHE A 12 -0.46 -2.07 -16.58
CA PHE A 12 -0.97 -2.37 -15.24
C PHE A 12 0.16 -2.53 -14.20
N ILE A 13 1.21 -3.30 -14.52
CA ILE A 13 2.37 -3.48 -13.64
C ILE A 13 3.06 -2.14 -13.38
N LEU A 14 3.25 -1.31 -14.41
CA LEU A 14 3.82 0.03 -14.27
C LEU A 14 2.96 0.92 -13.35
N GLY A 15 1.63 0.81 -13.44
CA GLY A 15 0.71 1.52 -12.56
C GLY A 15 0.89 1.14 -11.09
N ILE A 16 1.02 -0.16 -10.80
CA ILE A 16 1.26 -0.66 -9.43
C ILE A 16 2.59 -0.12 -8.89
N VAL A 17 3.68 -0.27 -9.66
CA VAL A 17 5.01 0.20 -9.25
C VAL A 17 5.03 1.71 -9.01
N SER A 18 4.35 2.48 -9.87
CA SER A 18 4.23 3.92 -9.68
C SER A 18 3.50 4.28 -8.38
N LEU A 19 2.51 3.49 -7.98
CA LEU A 19 1.75 3.69 -6.75
C LEU A 19 2.60 3.43 -5.51
N ASP A 20 3.38 2.35 -5.52
CA ASP A 20 4.34 2.02 -4.46
C ASP A 20 5.41 3.12 -4.31
N VAL A 21 5.99 3.58 -5.42
CA VAL A 21 6.96 4.69 -5.41
C VAL A 21 6.33 5.96 -4.88
N SER A 22 5.09 6.29 -5.29
CA SER A 22 4.40 7.47 -4.80
C SER A 22 4.12 7.42 -3.29
N MET A 23 3.85 6.24 -2.73
CA MET A 23 3.72 6.07 -1.28
C MET A 23 5.04 6.41 -0.57
N VAL A 24 6.17 5.88 -1.06
CA VAL A 24 7.50 6.14 -0.49
C VAL A 24 7.86 7.63 -0.58
N VAL A 25 7.63 8.25 -1.75
CA VAL A 25 7.87 9.69 -1.95
C VAL A 25 7.00 10.54 -1.02
N SER A 26 5.73 10.16 -0.82
CA SER A 26 4.80 10.83 0.11
C SER A 26 5.33 10.86 1.55
N LEU A 27 5.98 9.77 1.99
CA LEU A 27 6.56 9.67 3.33
C LEU A 27 7.87 10.48 3.48
N ILE A 28 8.71 10.48 2.44
CA ILE A 28 10.03 11.15 2.48
C ILE A 28 9.90 12.66 2.29
N LYS A 29 8.93 13.11 1.50
CA LYS A 29 8.76 14.53 1.18
C LYS A 29 8.39 15.31 2.44
N LYS A 30 9.28 16.21 2.85
CA LYS A 30 9.05 17.13 3.98
C LYS A 30 7.95 18.13 3.59
N ASN A 31 6.74 17.85 4.04
CA ASN A 31 5.55 18.65 3.79
C ASN A 31 5.29 19.63 4.95
N ASP A 32 4.45 20.64 4.75
CA ASP A 32 4.01 21.55 5.82
C ASP A 32 3.47 20.75 7.02
N GLU A 33 3.62 21.28 8.24
CA GLU A 33 3.24 20.58 9.49
C GLU A 33 1.83 19.99 9.46
N ARG A 34 0.89 20.68 8.79
CA ARG A 34 -0.50 20.22 8.61
C ARG A 34 -0.62 19.01 7.68
N GLN A 35 0.11 19.02 6.56
CA GLN A 35 0.12 17.90 5.61
C GLN A 35 0.90 16.70 6.17
N GLN A 36 1.96 16.94 6.94
CA GLN A 36 2.67 15.93 7.73
C GLN A 36 1.71 15.23 8.72
N MET A 37 0.91 15.97 9.48
CA MET A 37 -0.06 15.37 10.41
C MET A 37 -1.06 14.45 9.70
N ILE A 38 -1.51 14.82 8.49
CA ILE A 38 -2.40 13.99 7.66
C ILE A 38 -1.69 12.70 7.23
N ILE A 39 -0.45 12.81 6.73
CA ILE A 39 0.38 11.66 6.34
C ILE A 39 0.62 10.73 7.53
N TRP A 40 0.88 11.27 8.71
CA TRP A 40 1.13 10.47 9.91
C TRP A 40 -0.13 9.73 10.37
N LYS A 41 -1.30 10.38 10.38
CA LYS A 41 -2.58 9.71 10.66
C LYS A 41 -2.88 8.59 9.67
N ALA A 42 -2.60 8.83 8.38
CA ALA A 42 -2.75 7.81 7.35
C ALA A 42 -1.78 6.63 7.57
N SER A 43 -0.51 6.93 7.88
CA SER A 43 0.54 5.94 8.13
C SER A 43 0.23 5.06 9.33
N THR A 44 -0.27 5.62 10.43
CA THR A 44 -0.65 4.85 11.62
C THR A 44 -1.79 3.87 11.32
N TYR A 45 -2.79 4.30 10.57
CA TYR A 45 -3.92 3.44 10.21
C TYR A 45 -3.50 2.34 9.23
N THR A 46 -2.60 2.65 8.28
CA THR A 46 -2.04 1.63 7.40
C THR A 46 -1.19 0.63 8.13
N LEU A 47 -0.40 1.08 9.10
CA LEU A 47 0.42 0.21 9.94
C LEU A 47 -0.47 -0.74 10.76
N LEU A 48 -1.60 -0.25 11.28
CA LEU A 48 -2.58 -1.10 11.95
C LEU A 48 -3.09 -2.21 11.02
N ILE A 49 -3.47 -1.87 9.79
CA ILE A 49 -3.97 -2.89 8.84
C ILE A 49 -2.87 -3.87 8.44
N VAL A 50 -1.64 -3.40 8.21
CA VAL A 50 -0.47 -4.25 7.94
C VAL A 50 -0.27 -5.25 9.07
N VAL A 51 -0.29 -4.78 10.33
CA VAL A 51 -0.13 -5.63 11.51
C VAL A 51 -1.25 -6.67 11.61
N LEU A 52 -2.51 -6.28 11.40
CA LEU A 52 -3.63 -7.23 11.39
C LEU A 52 -3.48 -8.30 10.30
N THR A 53 -3.00 -7.90 9.11
CA THR A 53 -2.76 -8.81 7.98
C THR A 53 -1.66 -9.82 8.34
N LEU A 54 -0.55 -9.34 8.91
CA LEU A 54 0.56 -10.18 9.36
C LEU A 54 0.15 -11.15 10.49
N ILE A 55 -0.67 -10.69 11.45
CA ILE A 55 -1.24 -11.56 12.48
C ILE A 55 -2.08 -12.67 11.84
N GLY A 56 -2.91 -12.34 10.84
CA GLY A 56 -3.67 -13.31 10.07
C GLY A 56 -2.80 -14.33 9.35
N ASP A 57 -1.69 -13.89 8.73
CA ASP A 57 -0.73 -14.76 8.06
C ASP A 57 -0.03 -15.70 9.04
N VAL A 58 0.38 -15.20 10.23
CA VAL A 58 0.96 -16.05 11.28
C VAL A 58 -0.04 -17.11 11.74
N LEU A 59 -1.29 -16.74 12.00
CA LEU A 59 -2.33 -17.69 12.38
C LEU A 59 -2.57 -18.74 11.29
N ARG A 60 -2.70 -18.33 10.02
CA ARG A 60 -2.87 -19.26 8.89
C ARG A 60 -1.72 -20.26 8.78
N ASN A 61 -0.49 -19.81 8.94
CA ASN A 61 0.70 -20.66 8.88
C ASN A 61 0.75 -21.67 10.05
N LEU A 62 0.28 -21.29 11.23
CA LEU A 62 0.18 -22.19 12.38
C LEU A 62 -0.87 -23.29 12.18
N PHE A 63 -2.03 -22.94 11.59
CA PHE A 63 -3.12 -23.92 11.38
C PHE A 63 -2.97 -24.78 10.12
N SER A 64 -2.33 -24.27 9.07
CA SER A 64 -2.26 -24.96 7.77
C SER A 64 -1.05 -25.90 7.64
N ASN A 65 -0.15 -25.93 8.64
CA ASN A 65 1.07 -26.76 8.71
C ASN A 65 1.94 -26.72 7.43
N SER A 66 1.76 -25.69 6.61
CA SER A 66 2.42 -25.46 5.34
C SER A 66 2.65 -23.96 5.20
N TYR A 67 3.90 -23.57 4.96
CA TYR A 67 4.27 -22.17 4.78
C TYR A 67 4.05 -21.79 3.32
N THR A 68 2.93 -21.14 3.03
CA THR A 68 2.78 -20.37 1.79
C THR A 68 3.30 -18.97 2.05
N GLY A 69 4.54 -18.71 1.64
CA GLY A 69 5.12 -17.38 1.71
C GLY A 69 4.30 -16.38 0.89
N THR A 70 3.93 -15.27 1.49
CA THR A 70 3.20 -14.19 0.82
C THR A 70 4.12 -13.52 -0.19
N ASN A 71 3.67 -13.32 -1.44
CA ASN A 71 4.49 -12.66 -2.45
C ASN A 71 4.79 -11.22 -2.02
N PRO A 72 6.08 -10.82 -1.90
CA PRO A 72 6.45 -9.49 -1.41
C PRO A 72 5.86 -8.34 -2.21
N LEU A 73 5.71 -8.50 -3.53
CA LEU A 73 5.12 -7.47 -4.40
C LEU A 73 3.62 -7.30 -4.14
N THR A 74 2.89 -8.41 -4.03
CA THR A 74 1.46 -8.39 -3.73
C THR A 74 1.20 -7.75 -2.36
N PHE A 75 2.02 -8.08 -1.37
CA PHE A 75 1.93 -7.49 -0.05
C PHE A 75 2.17 -5.97 -0.08
N LEU A 76 3.24 -5.53 -0.76
CA LEU A 76 3.57 -4.11 -0.89
C LEU A 76 2.43 -3.33 -1.57
N THR A 77 1.88 -3.89 -2.65
CA THR A 77 0.77 -3.28 -3.40
C THR A 77 -0.48 -3.10 -2.53
N VAL A 78 -0.84 -4.12 -1.75
CA VAL A 78 -2.01 -4.06 -0.84
C VAL A 78 -1.81 -2.95 0.20
N VAL A 79 -0.63 -2.87 0.80
CA VAL A 79 -0.28 -1.83 1.77
C VAL A 79 -0.34 -0.44 1.13
N ALA A 80 0.20 -0.28 -0.08
CA ALA A 80 0.20 0.99 -0.80
C ALA A 80 -1.21 1.46 -1.18
N ILE A 81 -2.09 0.55 -1.63
CA ILE A 81 -3.51 0.85 -1.91
C ILE A 81 -4.21 1.34 -0.65
N ILE A 82 -4.06 0.61 0.45
CA ILE A 82 -4.67 0.97 1.75
C ILE A 82 -4.16 2.34 2.20
N TYR A 83 -2.86 2.61 2.02
CA TYR A 83 -2.25 3.90 2.33
C TYR A 83 -2.82 5.02 1.50
N PHE A 84 -2.94 4.83 0.18
CA PHE A 84 -3.51 5.83 -0.70
C PHE A 84 -4.97 6.14 -0.35
N ILE A 85 -5.80 5.10 -0.12
CA ILE A 85 -7.20 5.28 0.26
C ILE A 85 -7.30 6.07 1.57
N THR A 86 -6.50 5.69 2.56
CA THR A 86 -6.47 6.34 3.87
C THR A 86 -5.98 7.78 3.76
N LEU A 87 -4.92 8.02 2.99
CA LEU A 87 -4.37 9.35 2.74
C LEU A 87 -5.41 10.25 2.05
N LEU A 88 -6.11 9.76 1.03
CA LEU A 88 -7.18 10.50 0.36
C LEU A 88 -8.34 10.81 1.30
N TYR A 89 -8.72 9.87 2.16
CA TYR A 89 -9.76 10.08 3.17
C TYR A 89 -9.38 11.21 4.15
N TYR A 90 -8.17 11.16 4.72
CA TYR A 90 -7.71 12.21 5.64
C TYR A 90 -7.46 13.54 4.92
N LYS A 91 -6.99 13.53 3.67
CA LYS A 91 -6.84 14.74 2.85
C LYS A 91 -8.19 15.40 2.58
N LYS A 92 -9.25 14.63 2.29
CA LYS A 92 -10.60 15.16 2.10
C LYS A 92 -11.22 15.68 3.41
N LYS A 93 -10.87 15.07 4.55
CA LYS A 93 -11.44 15.41 5.86
C LYS A 93 -10.74 16.59 6.55
N TYR A 94 -9.44 16.76 6.34
CA TYR A 94 -8.61 17.75 7.03
C TYR A 94 -7.87 18.72 6.11
N GLY A 95 -7.91 18.50 4.79
CA GLY A 95 -7.44 19.45 3.80
C GLY A 95 -8.55 20.46 3.53
N ASN A 96 -8.46 21.61 4.18
CA ASN A 96 -9.10 22.84 3.68
C ASN A 96 -8.43 23.27 2.38
#